data_AF-A0A7V6R886-F1
#
_entry.id   AF-A0A7V6R886-F1
#
_cell.length_a   1.000
_cell.length_b   1.000
_cell.length_c   1.000
_cell.angle_alpha   90.00
_cell.angle_beta   90.00
_cell.angle_gamma   90.00
#
_symmetry.space_group_name_H-M   'P 1'
#
loop_
_entity.id
_entity.type
_entity.pdbx_description
1 polymer ?
#
loop_
_entity_poly.entity_id
_entity_poly.type
_entity_poly.pdbx_seq_one_letter_code
_entity_poly.pdbx_strand_id
1 'polypeptide(L)'
;MAKKELQNNFVIALKDVDGFFADLESGNIHMSGSIEEYKELLSAPLLKINSTKELGKFIRKAGLKKSECFLYWEGLLLDGYTLMIVEYNKGDAALLCDNKNLRYLTTTRK
;
A
#
# COMPACT_ATOMS: atom_id res chain seq x y z
N MET A 1 20.47 -22.58 -9.90
CA MET A 1 20.32 -21.78 -8.66
C MET A 1 19.42 -20.60 -8.98
N ALA A 2 18.11 -20.71 -8.73
CA ALA A 2 17.18 -19.63 -9.00
C ALA A 2 17.44 -18.52 -7.96
N LYS A 3 17.93 -17.36 -8.41
CA LYS A 3 17.91 -16.13 -7.62
C LYS A 3 16.44 -15.90 -7.27
N LYS A 4 16.06 -16.14 -6.01
CA LYS A 4 14.80 -15.63 -5.47
C LYS A 4 14.91 -14.12 -5.60
N GLU A 5 14.32 -13.55 -6.63
CA GLU A 5 14.03 -12.13 -6.66
C GLU A 5 13.31 -11.85 -5.34
N LEU A 6 13.93 -11.01 -4.50
CA LEU A 6 13.31 -10.47 -3.32
C LEU A 6 12.10 -9.70 -3.82
N GLN A 7 10.94 -10.36 -3.87
CA GLN A 7 9.67 -9.71 -4.14
C GLN A 7 9.47 -8.74 -2.98
N ASN A 8 9.85 -7.49 -3.22
CA ASN A 8 9.74 -6.40 -2.28
C ASN A 8 8.26 -5.99 -2.27
N ASN A 9 7.50 -6.80 -1.55
CA ASN A 9 6.09 -6.63 -1.36
C ASN A 9 5.87 -5.76 -0.12
N PHE A 10 5.16 -4.66 -0.32
CA PHE A 10 4.88 -3.66 0.70
C PHE A 10 3.38 -3.58 0.95
N VAL A 11 3.02 -3.29 2.19
CA VAL A 11 1.67 -2.99 2.59
C VAL A 11 1.56 -1.48 2.71
N ILE A 12 0.65 -0.91 1.92
CA ILE A 12 0.36 0.52 1.89
C ILE A 12 -1.13 0.76 2.19
N ALA A 13 -1.46 1.96 2.63
CA ALA A 13 -2.83 2.44 2.74
C ALA A 13 -2.99 3.70 1.90
N LEU A 14 -3.91 3.69 0.94
CA LEU A 14 -4.21 4.83 0.09
C LEU A 14 -5.59 5.37 0.40
N LYS A 15 -5.68 6.67 0.69
CA LYS A 15 -6.95 7.37 0.82
C LYS A 15 -7.42 7.77 -0.57
N ASP A 16 -8.66 7.40 -0.89
CA ASP A 16 -9.34 7.74 -2.14
C ASP A 16 -8.50 7.43 -3.41
N VAL A 17 -8.50 6.16 -3.83
CA VAL A 17 -7.68 5.66 -4.94
C VAL A 17 -7.99 6.39 -6.26
N ASP A 18 -9.27 6.65 -6.51
CA ASP A 18 -9.74 7.30 -7.73
C ASP A 18 -9.38 8.80 -7.75
N GLY A 19 -9.47 9.48 -6.60
CA GLY A 19 -9.06 10.88 -6.45
C GLY A 19 -7.54 11.08 -6.46
N PHE A 20 -6.77 10.12 -5.95
CA PHE A 20 -5.33 10.26 -5.78
C PHE A 20 -4.58 10.56 -7.09
N PHE A 21 -4.88 9.85 -8.19
CA PHE A 21 -4.23 10.11 -9.46
C PHE A 21 -4.64 11.45 -10.07
N ALA A 22 -5.91 11.84 -9.92
CA ALA A 22 -6.41 13.12 -10.40
C ALA A 22 -5.76 14.29 -9.62
N ASP A 23 -5.62 14.15 -8.31
CA ASP A 23 -4.94 15.14 -7.46
C ASP A 23 -3.44 15.21 -7.74
N LEU A 24 -2.82 14.08 -8.09
CA LEU A 24 -1.41 14.01 -8.46
C LEU A 24 -1.16 14.67 -9.83
N GLU A 25 -2.00 14.39 -10.82
CA GLU A 25 -1.90 14.98 -12.18
C GLU A 25 -2.27 16.47 -12.20
N SER A 26 -3.19 16.91 -11.33
CA SER A 26 -3.54 18.33 -11.18
C SER A 26 -2.55 19.14 -10.34
N GLY A 27 -1.61 18.47 -9.65
CA GLY A 27 -0.62 19.11 -8.77
C GLY A 27 -1.18 19.56 -7.41
N ASN A 28 -2.40 19.14 -7.06
CA ASN A 28 -3.01 19.41 -5.76
C ASN A 28 -2.23 18.75 -4.62
N ILE A 29 -1.64 17.58 -4.87
CA ILE A 29 -0.76 16.88 -3.93
C ILE A 29 0.68 16.89 -4.43
N HIS A 30 1.60 17.28 -3.56
CA HIS A 30 3.04 17.19 -3.81
C HIS A 30 3.57 15.89 -3.19
N MET A 31 4.03 15.00 -4.06
CA MET A 31 4.58 13.71 -3.69
C MET A 31 6.07 13.62 -4.08
N SER A 32 6.84 12.84 -3.35
CA SER A 32 8.30 12.75 -3.49
C SER A 32 8.73 12.04 -4.79
N GLY A 33 7.86 11.22 -5.38
CA GLY A 33 8.11 10.46 -6.59
C GLY A 33 7.46 11.04 -7.84
N SER A 34 7.86 10.51 -8.99
CA SER A 34 7.21 10.80 -10.27
C SER A 34 5.85 10.09 -10.38
N ILE A 35 4.93 10.66 -11.17
CA ILE A 35 3.60 10.07 -11.43
C ILE A 35 3.73 8.63 -11.95
N GLU A 36 4.75 8.36 -12.76
CA GLU A 36 5.03 7.04 -13.33
C GLU A 36 5.37 6.00 -12.26
N GLU A 37 6.10 6.38 -11.21
CA GLU A 37 6.41 5.49 -10.09
C GLU A 37 5.17 5.13 -9.28
N TYR A 38 4.27 6.08 -9.05
CA TYR A 38 2.99 5.83 -8.39
C TYR A 38 2.08 4.95 -9.25
N LYS A 39 2.04 5.20 -10.56
CA LYS A 39 1.30 4.34 -11.51
C LYS A 39 1.85 2.92 -11.47
N GLU A 40 3.15 2.73 -11.50
CA GLU A 40 3.75 1.39 -11.41
C GLU A 40 3.44 0.70 -10.09
N LEU A 41 3.57 1.41 -8.96
CA LEU A 41 3.28 0.90 -7.61
C LEU A 41 1.81 0.47 -7.45
N LEU A 42 0.87 1.26 -8.01
CA LEU A 42 -0.57 1.09 -7.79
C LEU A 42 -1.30 0.40 -8.96
N SER A 43 -0.64 0.17 -10.10
CA SER A 43 -1.30 -0.42 -11.28
C SER A 43 -1.62 -1.91 -11.11
N ALA A 44 -0.86 -2.63 -10.28
CA ALA A 44 -1.02 -4.08 -10.11
C ALA A 44 -0.87 -4.54 -8.65
N PRO A 45 -1.75 -4.09 -7.72
CA PRO A 45 -1.70 -4.56 -6.35
C PRO A 45 -2.03 -6.06 -6.30
N LEU A 46 -1.20 -6.83 -5.58
CA LEU A 46 -1.39 -8.26 -5.34
C LEU A 46 -2.69 -8.56 -4.58
N LEU A 47 -3.07 -7.64 -3.70
CA LEU A 47 -4.33 -7.67 -2.97
C LEU A 47 -4.70 -6.24 -2.59
N LYS A 48 -5.97 -5.87 -2.77
CA LYS A 48 -6.53 -4.63 -2.24
C LYS A 48 -7.81 -4.93 -1.46
N ILE A 49 -8.00 -4.24 -0.34
CA ILE A 49 -9.22 -4.31 0.46
C ILE A 49 -9.65 -2.91 0.89
N ASN A 50 -10.96 -2.69 0.90
CA ASN A 50 -11.59 -1.45 1.37
C ASN A 50 -12.63 -1.73 2.46
N SER A 51 -12.66 -2.96 2.99
CA SER A 51 -13.63 -3.39 4.01
C SER A 51 -12.95 -4.23 5.08
N THR A 52 -13.38 -4.02 6.33
CA THR A 52 -12.89 -4.76 7.51
C THR A 52 -13.21 -6.25 7.44
N LYS A 53 -14.22 -6.65 6.64
CA LYS A 53 -14.60 -8.06 6.44
C LYS A 53 -13.45 -8.91 5.90
N GLU A 54 -12.59 -8.33 5.06
CA GLU A 54 -11.48 -9.03 4.42
C GLU A 54 -10.13 -8.83 5.12
N LEU A 55 -10.09 -7.98 6.15
CA LEU A 55 -8.87 -7.59 6.87
C LEU A 55 -8.12 -8.81 7.43
N GLY A 56 -8.83 -9.78 7.99
CA GLY A 56 -8.20 -10.98 8.52
C GLY A 56 -7.48 -11.84 7.48
N LYS A 57 -8.01 -11.91 6.24
CA LYS A 57 -7.38 -12.62 5.12
C LYS A 57 -6.21 -11.81 4.57
N PHE A 58 -6.36 -10.49 4.52
CA PHE A 58 -5.32 -9.55 4.09
C PHE A 58 -4.08 -9.62 4.99
N ILE A 59 -4.24 -9.56 6.32
CA ILE A 59 -3.16 -9.70 7.30
C ILE A 59 -2.38 -11.01 7.11
N ARG A 60 -3.10 -12.11 6.88
CA ARG A 60 -2.48 -13.42 6.62
C ARG A 60 -1.67 -13.43 5.32
N LYS A 61 -2.18 -12.80 4.25
CA LYS A 61 -1.43 -12.65 2.98
C LYS A 61 -0.19 -11.76 3.12
N ALA A 62 -0.25 -10.75 4.00
CA ALA A 62 0.90 -9.92 4.34
C ALA A 62 1.92 -10.64 5.23
N GLY A 63 1.61 -11.83 5.74
CA GLY A 63 2.50 -12.62 6.60
C GLY A 63 2.64 -12.08 8.02
N LEU A 64 1.66 -11.31 8.49
CA LEU A 64 1.68 -10.68 9.81
C LEU A 64 0.71 -11.36 10.77
N LYS A 65 0.89 -11.14 12.06
CA LYS A 65 -0.08 -11.57 13.08
C LYS A 65 -1.15 -10.51 13.25
N LYS A 66 -2.41 -10.94 13.40
CA LYS A 66 -3.52 -10.03 13.68
C LYS A 66 -3.26 -9.13 14.89
N SER A 67 -2.65 -9.68 15.95
CA SER A 67 -2.31 -8.91 17.15
C SER A 67 -1.38 -7.73 16.90
N GLU A 68 -0.59 -7.72 15.83
CA GLU A 68 0.36 -6.65 15.52
C GLU A 68 -0.31 -5.47 14.82
N CYS A 69 -1.30 -5.71 13.95
CA CYS A 69 -1.78 -4.70 13.01
C CYS A 69 -3.29 -4.56 12.90
N PHE A 70 -4.09 -5.46 13.49
CA PHE A 70 -5.54 -5.50 13.27
C PHE A 70 -6.24 -4.19 13.63
N LEU A 71 -6.06 -3.68 14.85
CA LEU A 71 -6.75 -2.46 15.31
C LEU A 71 -6.37 -1.23 14.47
N TYR A 72 -5.09 -1.08 14.15
CA TYR A 72 -4.62 0.05 13.35
C TYR A 72 -5.15 -0.01 11.91
N TRP A 73 -5.08 -1.19 11.28
CA TRP A 73 -5.55 -1.38 9.91
C TRP A 73 -7.08 -1.30 9.80
N GLU A 74 -7.79 -1.74 10.83
CA GLU A 74 -9.24 -1.55 10.94
C GLU A 74 -9.60 -0.06 11.00
N GLY A 75 -8.89 0.73 11.82
CA GLY A 75 -9.08 2.18 11.89
C GLY A 75 -8.85 2.86 10.53
N LEU A 76 -7.80 2.47 9.80
CA LEU A 76 -7.54 2.99 8.45
C LEU A 76 -8.69 2.69 7.48
N LEU A 77 -9.22 1.47 7.49
CA LEU A 77 -10.36 1.10 6.64
C LEU A 77 -11.62 1.89 7.00
N LEU A 78 -11.87 2.14 8.29
CA LEU A 78 -12.99 2.95 8.75
C LEU A 78 -12.83 4.44 8.39
N ASP A 79 -11.59 4.94 8.37
CA ASP A 79 -11.23 6.29 7.93
C ASP A 79 -11.29 6.49 6.40
N GLY A 80 -11.71 5.45 5.66
CA GLY A 80 -11.86 5.47 4.21
C GLY A 80 -10.58 5.18 3.43
N TYR A 81 -9.53 4.64 4.08
CA TYR A 81 -8.36 4.15 3.37
C TYR A 81 -8.63 2.79 2.73
N THR A 82 -8.01 2.55 1.59
CA THR A 82 -7.89 1.24 0.95
C THR A 82 -6.52 0.67 1.28
N LEU A 83 -6.47 -0.54 1.84
CA LEU A 83 -5.22 -1.24 2.11
C LEU A 83 -4.82 -2.04 0.88
N MET A 84 -3.55 -1.96 0.49
CA MET A 84 -3.02 -2.66 -0.68
C MET A 84 -1.69 -3.34 -0.36
N ILE A 85 -1.51 -4.53 -0.92
CA ILE A 85 -0.21 -5.19 -1.03
C ILE A 85 0.31 -4.91 -2.43
N VAL A 86 1.42 -4.21 -2.54
CA VAL A 86 2.03 -3.78 -3.80
C VAL A 86 3.43 -4.35 -3.92
N GLU A 87 3.84 -4.66 -5.14
CA GLU A 87 5.21 -5.07 -5.46
C GLU A 87 5.96 -3.85 -6.02
N TYR A 88 7.15 -3.57 -5.48
CA TYR A 88 7.96 -2.46 -5.97
C TYR A 88 9.44 -2.85 -6.01
N ASN A 89 9.97 -2.98 -7.23
CA ASN A 89 11.30 -3.53 -7.47
C ASN A 89 12.37 -2.44 -7.75
N LYS A 90 11.97 -1.17 -7.74
CA LYS A 90 12.86 -0.02 -8.02
C LYS A 90 13.51 0.59 -6.77
N GLY A 91 13.13 0.17 -5.56
CA GLY A 91 13.69 0.70 -4.32
C GLY A 91 12.80 0.48 -3.10
N ASP A 92 12.89 1.39 -2.14
CA ASP A 92 12.04 1.40 -0.94
C ASP A 92 10.75 2.16 -1.20
N ALA A 93 9.61 1.46 -1.24
CA ALA A 93 8.30 2.06 -1.45
C ALA A 93 7.90 3.04 -0.33
N ALA A 94 8.54 2.97 0.85
CA ALA A 94 8.30 3.93 1.92
C ALA A 94 8.69 5.37 1.51
N LEU A 95 9.66 5.54 0.62
CA LEU A 95 10.10 6.85 0.12
C LEU A 95 9.04 7.53 -0.74
N LEU A 96 8.13 6.75 -1.33
CA LEU A 96 7.03 7.25 -2.13
C LEU A 96 5.81 7.63 -1.26
N CYS A 97 5.79 7.26 0.02
CA CYS A 97 4.65 7.50 0.90
C CYS A 97 4.74 8.88 1.59
N ASP A 98 3.64 9.63 1.62
CA ASP A 98 3.55 10.95 2.27
C ASP A 98 3.06 10.88 3.73
N ASN A 99 2.75 9.66 4.21
CA ASN A 99 2.12 9.40 5.51
C ASN A 99 0.78 10.14 5.75
N LYS A 100 0.18 10.68 4.68
CA LYS A 100 -1.13 11.36 4.72
C LYS A 100 -2.10 10.65 3.79
N ASN A 101 -1.93 10.82 2.48
CA ASN A 101 -2.78 10.21 1.45
C ASN A 101 -2.34 8.78 1.18
N LEU A 102 -1.04 8.56 1.05
CA LEU A 102 -0.40 7.27 0.86
C LEU A 102 0.49 6.97 2.08
N ARG A 103 0.06 6.02 2.89
CA ARG A 103 0.79 5.60 4.10
C ARG A 103 1.51 4.29 3.84
N TYR A 104 2.78 4.27 4.21
CA TYR A 104 3.51 3.03 4.36
C TYR A 104 3.07 2.36 5.66
N LEU A 105 2.74 1.07 5.61
CA LEU A 105 2.41 0.30 6.81
C LEU A 105 3.56 -0.61 7.21
N THR A 106 4.00 -1.49 6.29
CA THR A 106 5.07 -2.44 6.56
C THR A 106 5.49 -3.20 5.30
N THR A 107 6.61 -3.90 5.36
CA THR A 107 6.97 -4.94 4.39
C THR A 107 6.25 -6.24 4.70
N THR A 108 5.81 -6.97 3.67
CA THR A 108 5.27 -8.31 3.90
C THR A 108 6.38 -9.25 4.37
N ARG A 109 6.06 -10.15 5.30
CA ARG A 109 6.99 -11.15 5.83
C ARG A 109 6.66 -12.51 5.19
N LYS A 110 7.49 -12.97 4.26
CA LYS A 110 7.33 -14.31 3.64
C LYS A 110 8.03 -15.38 4.45
#